data_AF-A0A2T8HNJ6-F1
#
_entry.id   AF-A0A2T8HNJ6-F1
#
_cell.length_a   1.000
_cell.length_b   1.000
_cell.length_c   1.000
_cell.angle_alpha   90.00
_cell.angle_beta   90.00
_cell.angle_gamma   90.00
#
_symmetry.space_group_name_H-M   'P 1'
#
loop_
_entity.id
_entity.type
_entity.pdbx_description
1 polymer ?
#
loop_
_entity_poly.entity_id
_entity_poly.type
_entity_poly.pdbx_seq_one_letter_code
_entity_poly.pdbx_strand_id
1 'polypeptide(L)'
;MTPAELDALYNDQIEEMDRQTLDAFKRVLARALEIQRAKMRPDGGYDDQTGQLRSSTGGMIYRNGVVLHEDFQLAPYGTDKAPGMDAGRELALREVKLARSYGDSSGWGITLVAGMDYASWLENAHGKSVVRDALREVGNSLDQAFNEIEV
;
A
#
# COMPACT_ATOMS: atom_id res chain seq x y z
N MET A 1 -2.85 0.05 -42.30
CA MET A 1 -2.16 0.06 -41.01
C MET A 1 -0.76 -0.49 -41.23
N THR A 2 0.25 0.34 -41.05
CA THR A 2 1.66 -0.05 -41.10
C THR A 2 2.06 -0.75 -39.79
N PRO A 3 3.17 -1.49 -39.75
CA PRO A 3 3.69 -2.05 -38.50
C PRO A 3 3.87 -0.98 -37.40
N ALA A 4 4.34 0.22 -37.76
CA ALA A 4 4.51 1.32 -36.81
C ALA A 4 3.17 1.87 -36.26
N GLU A 5 2.13 1.94 -37.10
CA GLU A 5 0.78 2.36 -36.66
C GLU A 5 0.15 1.31 -35.73
N LEU A 6 0.44 0.03 -35.96
CA LEU A 6 -0.03 -1.07 -35.10
C LEU A 6 0.70 -1.06 -33.75
N ASP A 7 2.02 -0.86 -33.74
CA ASP A 7 2.82 -0.76 -32.51
C ASP A 7 2.39 0.45 -31.66
N ALA A 8 2.11 1.60 -32.30
CA ALA A 8 1.62 2.78 -31.61
C ALA A 8 0.26 2.51 -30.93
N LEU A 9 -0.69 1.89 -31.65
CA LEU A 9 -1.99 1.53 -31.11
C LEU A 9 -1.88 0.57 -29.90
N TYR A 10 -1.00 -0.43 -29.98
CA TYR A 10 -0.76 -1.35 -28.85
C TYR A 10 -0.18 -0.62 -27.64
N ASN A 11 0.78 0.28 -27.84
CA ASN A 11 1.36 1.04 -26.73
C ASN A 11 0.33 1.96 -26.06
N ASP A 12 -0.49 2.66 -26.84
CA ASP A 12 -1.56 3.51 -26.31
C ASP A 12 -2.56 2.70 -25.47
N GLN A 13 -2.92 1.49 -25.92
CA GLN A 13 -3.77 0.58 -25.16
C GLN A 13 -3.12 0.13 -23.84
N ILE A 14 -1.83 -0.22 -23.87
CA ILE A 14 -1.09 -0.62 -22.66
C ILE A 14 -1.01 0.53 -21.66
N GLU A 15 -0.72 1.75 -22.13
CA GLU A 15 -0.66 2.94 -21.27
C GLU A 15 -2.01 3.23 -20.61
N GLU A 16 -3.10 3.10 -21.36
CA GLU A 16 -4.44 3.28 -20.82
C GLU A 16 -4.79 2.20 -19.78
N MET A 17 -4.50 0.93 -20.06
CA MET A 17 -4.66 -0.16 -19.08
C MET A 17 -3.83 0.08 -17.82
N ASP A 18 -2.59 0.56 -17.95
CA ASP A 18 -1.73 0.86 -16.82
C ASP A 18 -2.26 2.02 -15.96
N ARG A 19 -2.80 3.04 -16.61
CA ARG A 19 -3.46 4.17 -15.94
C ARG A 19 -4.66 3.70 -15.14
N GLN A 20 -5.54 2.90 -15.76
CA GLN A 20 -6.71 2.33 -15.09
C GLN A 20 -6.32 1.43 -13.91
N THR A 21 -5.30 0.58 -14.10
CA THR A 21 -4.77 -0.30 -13.05
C THR A 21 -4.21 0.51 -11.87
N LEU A 22 -3.43 1.56 -12.14
CA LEU A 22 -2.90 2.42 -11.08
C LEU A 22 -4.02 3.10 -10.28
N ASP A 23 -5.05 3.60 -10.96
CA ASP A 23 -6.16 4.29 -10.30
C ASP A 23 -7.04 3.31 -9.50
N ALA A 24 -7.24 2.09 -9.99
CA ALA A 24 -7.83 0.99 -9.24
C ALA A 24 -7.02 0.68 -7.97
N PHE A 25 -5.71 0.51 -8.10
CA PHE A 25 -4.83 0.16 -6.98
C PHE A 25 -4.78 1.28 -5.93
N LYS A 26 -4.82 2.56 -6.34
CA LYS A 26 -4.94 3.69 -5.41
C LYS A 26 -6.21 3.60 -4.57
N ARG A 27 -7.36 3.25 -5.19
CA ARG A 27 -8.63 3.09 -4.46
C ARG A 27 -8.55 1.94 -3.44
N VAL A 28 -7.99 0.80 -3.85
CA VAL A 28 -7.77 -0.37 -2.99
C VAL A 28 -6.88 -0.01 -1.80
N LEU A 29 -5.71 0.59 -2.07
CA LEU A 29 -4.75 0.96 -1.04
C LEU A 29 -5.34 1.98 -0.05
N ALA A 30 -5.98 3.03 -0.56
CA ALA A 30 -6.59 4.07 0.26
C ALA A 30 -7.65 3.49 1.21
N ARG A 31 -8.50 2.59 0.72
CA ARG A 31 -9.53 1.93 1.51
C ARG A 31 -8.95 1.04 2.61
N ALA A 32 -7.94 0.22 2.28
CA ALA A 32 -7.27 -0.63 3.25
C ALA A 32 -6.59 0.19 4.36
N LEU A 33 -5.94 1.29 3.99
CA LEU A 33 -5.30 2.21 4.93
C LEU A 33 -6.30 2.98 5.79
N GLU A 34 -7.45 3.37 5.25
CA GLU A 34 -8.52 4.02 6.01
C GLU A 34 -9.00 3.12 7.15
N ILE A 35 -9.30 1.86 6.85
CA ILE A 35 -9.73 0.86 7.84
C ILE A 35 -8.67 0.67 8.94
N GLN A 36 -7.40 0.56 8.57
CA GLN A 36 -6.32 0.37 9.54
C GLN A 36 -6.07 1.60 10.41
N ARG A 37 -5.89 2.76 9.77
CA ARG A 37 -5.66 4.02 10.47
C ARG A 37 -6.82 4.37 11.40
N ALA A 38 -8.06 4.02 11.06
CA ALA A 38 -9.22 4.23 11.91
C ALA A 38 -9.17 3.42 13.21
N LYS A 39 -8.51 2.25 13.22
CA LYS A 39 -8.33 1.41 14.43
C LYS A 39 -7.24 1.95 15.35
N MET A 40 -6.17 2.52 14.78
CA MET A 40 -4.97 2.93 15.53
C MET A 40 -5.12 4.24 16.31
N ARG A 41 -6.34 4.68 16.64
CA ARG A 41 -6.55 5.92 17.39
C ARG A 41 -6.16 5.74 18.87
N PRO A 42 -5.86 6.84 19.60
CA PRO A 42 -5.54 6.76 21.04
C PRO A 42 -6.62 6.05 21.85
N ASP A 43 -7.90 6.25 21.50
CA ASP A 43 -9.07 5.61 22.09
C ASP A 43 -9.46 4.26 21.43
N GLY A 44 -8.84 3.92 20.30
CA GLY A 44 -9.07 2.67 19.55
C GLY A 44 -8.43 1.44 20.19
N GLY A 45 -7.90 1.57 21.41
CA GLY A 45 -7.29 0.51 22.18
C GLY A 45 -5.83 0.24 21.83
N TYR A 46 -5.21 0.96 20.88
CA TYR A 46 -3.79 0.80 20.53
C TYR A 46 -2.84 1.63 21.39
N ASP A 47 -3.37 2.58 22.18
CA ASP A 47 -2.61 3.52 23.02
C ASP A 47 -1.46 4.21 22.26
N ASP A 48 -1.68 4.54 20.98
CA ASP A 48 -0.73 5.28 20.15
C ASP A 48 -0.67 6.75 20.59
N GLN A 49 -0.02 7.04 21.72
CA GLN A 49 0.04 8.39 22.27
C GLN A 49 1.00 9.29 21.49
N THR A 50 2.10 8.71 20.97
CA THR A 50 3.13 9.44 20.22
C THR A 50 2.70 9.74 18.79
N GLY A 51 1.77 8.95 18.23
CA GLY A 51 1.37 9.03 16.83
C GLY A 51 2.29 8.26 15.88
N GLN A 52 3.29 7.54 16.39
CA GLN A 52 4.24 6.81 15.56
C GLN A 52 3.62 5.58 14.92
N LEU A 53 2.72 4.86 15.61
CA LEU A 53 2.10 3.65 15.05
C LEU A 53 1.32 4.01 13.78
N ARG A 54 0.39 4.96 13.91
CA ARG A 54 -0.43 5.40 12.79
C ARG A 54 0.40 6.04 11.69
N SER A 55 1.42 6.83 12.04
CA SER A 55 2.28 7.47 11.05
C SER A 55 3.14 6.46 10.28
N SER A 56 3.52 5.37 10.91
CA SER A 56 4.24 4.26 10.28
C SER A 56 3.39 3.34 9.42
N THR A 57 2.06 3.56 9.41
CA THR A 57 1.11 2.76 8.66
C THR A 57 0.81 3.39 7.30
N GLY A 58 1.21 2.69 6.26
CA GLY A 58 1.13 3.17 4.89
C GLY A 58 1.42 2.07 3.90
N GLY A 59 1.57 2.46 2.63
CA GLY A 59 1.84 1.51 1.56
C GLY A 59 2.31 2.17 0.29
N MET A 60 2.77 1.34 -0.65
CA MET A 60 3.25 1.75 -1.95
C MET A 60 2.63 0.91 -3.05
N ILE A 61 2.35 1.53 -4.19
CA ILE A 61 2.03 0.82 -5.43
C ILE A 61 3.27 0.85 -6.29
N TYR A 62 3.66 -0.29 -6.83
CA TYR A 62 4.81 -0.41 -7.69
C TYR A 62 4.49 -1.28 -8.91
N ARG A 63 5.24 -1.06 -9.98
CA ARG A 63 5.26 -1.91 -11.16
C ARG A 63 6.69 -2.19 -11.57
N ASN A 64 7.06 -3.44 -11.83
CA ASN A 64 8.43 -3.78 -12.25
C ASN A 64 9.49 -3.32 -11.24
N GLY A 65 9.15 -3.34 -9.95
CA GLY A 65 9.99 -2.85 -8.86
C GLY A 65 10.20 -1.33 -8.83
N VAL A 66 9.43 -0.56 -9.61
CA VAL A 66 9.43 0.91 -9.62
C VAL A 66 8.19 1.40 -8.89
N VAL A 67 8.38 2.22 -7.86
CA VAL A 67 7.28 2.84 -7.10
C VAL A 67 6.57 3.88 -7.97
N LEU A 68 5.25 3.76 -8.07
CA LEU A 68 4.38 4.66 -8.84
C LEU A 68 3.49 5.52 -7.93
N HIS A 69 3.26 5.08 -6.69
CA HIS A 69 2.47 5.83 -5.71
C HIS A 69 2.83 5.43 -4.28
N GLU A 70 2.73 6.37 -3.34
CA GLU A 70 2.91 6.14 -1.91
C GLU A 70 1.74 6.79 -1.15
N ASP A 71 1.25 6.12 -0.11
CA ASP A 71 0.29 6.68 0.84
C ASP A 71 0.80 6.51 2.27
N PHE A 72 1.42 7.58 2.78
CA PHE A 72 1.83 7.74 4.17
C PHE A 72 1.30 9.07 4.70
N GLN A 73 0.77 9.07 5.92
CA GLN A 73 0.18 10.26 6.53
C GLN A 73 0.60 10.38 7.99
N LEU A 74 0.96 11.58 8.43
CA LEU A 74 1.22 11.84 9.85
C LEU A 74 -0.08 11.69 10.64
N ALA A 75 0.01 11.10 11.83
CA ALA A 75 -1.11 11.04 12.73
C ALA A 75 -1.61 12.46 13.10
N PRO A 76 -2.92 12.68 13.25
CA PRO A 76 -3.44 13.98 13.65
C PRO A 76 -3.17 14.30 15.14
N TYR A 77 -2.64 13.36 15.91
CA TYR A 77 -2.35 13.45 17.36
C TYR A 77 -0.88 13.10 17.65
N GLY A 78 -0.42 13.28 18.88
CA GLY A 78 0.97 13.04 19.27
C GLY A 78 1.93 14.13 18.79
N THR A 79 3.16 14.15 19.32
CA THR A 79 4.16 15.19 19.08
C THR A 79 5.41 14.70 18.34
N ASP A 80 5.64 13.39 18.29
CA ASP A 80 6.87 12.79 17.73
C ASP A 80 6.54 11.75 16.65
N LYS A 81 6.03 12.22 15.51
CA LYS A 81 5.35 11.39 14.49
C LYS A 81 6.21 11.05 13.28
N ALA A 82 7.12 11.95 12.93
CA ALA A 82 7.96 11.84 11.75
C ALA A 82 8.80 10.55 11.73
N PRO A 83 9.41 10.11 12.86
CA PRO A 83 10.15 8.86 12.88
C PRO A 83 9.31 7.64 12.49
N GLY A 84 8.03 7.61 12.90
CA GLY A 84 7.12 6.55 12.51
C GLY A 84 6.90 6.50 11.01
N MET A 85 6.62 7.66 10.39
CA MET A 85 6.46 7.75 8.93
C MET A 85 7.71 7.30 8.17
N ASP A 86 8.88 7.72 8.62
CA ASP A 86 10.14 7.37 7.98
C ASP A 86 10.39 5.85 8.08
N ALA A 87 10.17 5.25 9.25
CA ALA A 87 10.28 3.80 9.46
C ALA A 87 9.30 3.02 8.56
N GLY A 88 8.05 3.47 8.45
CA GLY A 88 7.06 2.87 7.57
C GLY A 88 7.47 2.92 6.09
N ARG A 89 7.94 4.08 5.63
CA ARG A 89 8.42 4.26 4.25
C ARG A 89 9.64 3.39 3.95
N GLU A 90 10.61 3.35 4.86
CA GLU A 90 11.82 2.55 4.70
C GLU A 90 11.47 1.06 4.59
N LEU A 91 10.58 0.57 5.45
CA LEU A 91 10.11 -0.81 5.40
C LEU A 91 9.40 -1.11 4.07
N ALA A 92 8.48 -0.27 3.63
CA ALA A 92 7.79 -0.46 2.35
C ALA A 92 8.76 -0.48 1.16
N LEU A 93 9.74 0.44 1.12
CA LEU A 93 10.77 0.48 0.07
C LEU A 93 11.64 -0.77 0.09
N ARG A 94 11.97 -1.29 1.28
CA ARG A 94 12.72 -2.53 1.42
C ARG A 94 11.95 -3.71 0.83
N GLU A 95 10.64 -3.82 1.09
CA GLU A 95 9.80 -4.87 0.52
C GLU A 95 9.72 -4.79 -1.01
N VAL A 96 9.58 -3.59 -1.58
CA VAL A 96 9.61 -3.40 -3.05
C VAL A 96 10.95 -3.85 -3.64
N LYS A 97 12.07 -3.53 -2.99
CA LYS A 97 13.41 -3.95 -3.43
C LYS A 97 13.58 -5.47 -3.35
N LEU A 98 13.06 -6.11 -2.30
CA LEU A 98 13.11 -7.57 -2.16
C LEU A 98 12.28 -8.25 -3.24
N ALA A 99 11.06 -7.79 -3.52
CA ALA A 99 10.23 -8.31 -4.62
C ALA A 99 10.98 -8.27 -5.96
N ARG A 100 11.75 -7.20 -6.20
CA ARG A 100 12.63 -7.08 -7.38
C ARG A 100 13.78 -8.08 -7.38
N SER A 101 14.41 -8.32 -6.24
CA SER A 101 15.54 -9.25 -6.14
C SER A 101 15.14 -10.72 -6.33
N TYR A 102 13.91 -11.11 -6.01
CA TYR A 102 13.43 -12.49 -6.14
C TYR A 102 12.94 -12.86 -7.55
N GLY A 103 13.03 -11.95 -8.52
CA GLY A 103 12.50 -12.16 -9.88
C GLY A 103 10.97 -11.99 -9.99
N ASP A 104 10.30 -11.69 -8.86
CA ASP A 104 8.86 -11.46 -8.74
C ASP A 104 8.48 -10.00 -9.05
N SER A 105 9.43 -9.19 -9.52
CA SER A 105 9.14 -7.80 -9.88
C SER A 105 8.25 -7.65 -11.11
N SER A 106 8.15 -8.64 -11.99
CA SER A 106 7.38 -8.48 -13.23
C SER A 106 5.90 -8.33 -12.92
N GLY A 107 5.34 -7.15 -13.21
CA GLY A 107 3.93 -6.85 -12.98
C GLY A 107 3.71 -5.82 -11.88
N TRP A 108 2.50 -5.83 -11.33
CA TRP A 108 2.00 -4.85 -10.37
C TRP A 108 2.02 -5.40 -8.94
N GLY A 109 2.28 -4.54 -7.97
CA GLY A 109 2.20 -4.89 -6.56
C GLY A 109 1.77 -3.73 -5.67
N ILE A 110 1.16 -4.08 -4.54
CA ILE A 110 0.81 -3.17 -3.45
C ILE A 110 1.54 -3.64 -2.20
N THR A 111 2.35 -2.79 -1.59
CA THR A 111 2.87 -3.00 -0.24
C THR A 111 1.95 -2.33 0.76
N LEU A 112 1.75 -2.96 1.91
CA LEU A 112 1.05 -2.39 3.05
C LEU A 112 1.79 -2.77 4.31
N VAL A 113 2.19 -1.77 5.10
CA VAL A 113 3.12 -1.95 6.22
C VAL A 113 2.66 -1.18 7.45
N ALA A 114 3.16 -1.62 8.60
CA ALA A 114 3.22 -0.83 9.83
C ALA A 114 4.67 -0.91 10.34
N GLY A 115 5.40 0.20 10.26
CA GLY A 115 6.86 0.23 10.42
C GLY A 115 7.38 0.15 11.87
N MET A 116 6.52 0.23 12.88
CA MET A 116 6.96 0.17 14.28
C MET A 116 7.04 -1.28 14.81
N ASP A 117 8.13 -1.65 15.46
CA ASP A 117 8.36 -3.02 15.97
C ASP A 117 7.26 -3.55 16.91
N TYR A 118 6.62 -2.67 17.68
CA TYR A 118 5.52 -3.05 18.57
C TYR A 118 4.21 -3.38 17.84
N ALA A 119 4.11 -3.10 16.54
CA ALA A 119 2.98 -3.51 15.69
C ALA A 119 2.82 -5.03 15.70
N SER A 120 3.91 -5.77 15.49
CA SER A 120 3.92 -7.24 15.52
C SER A 120 3.60 -7.78 16.92
N TRP A 121 4.07 -7.10 17.98
CA TRP A 121 3.74 -7.45 19.36
C TRP A 121 2.25 -7.27 19.66
N LEU A 122 1.62 -6.19 19.18
CA LEU A 122 0.18 -5.98 19.34
C LEU A 122 -0.66 -7.03 18.60
N GLU A 123 -0.24 -7.46 17.42
CA GLU A 123 -0.93 -8.53 16.70
C GLU A 123 -0.81 -9.88 17.39
N ASN A 124 0.39 -10.24 17.84
CA ASN A 124 0.67 -11.57 18.36
C ASN A 124 0.31 -11.73 19.85
N ALA A 125 0.47 -10.67 20.66
CA ALA A 125 0.22 -10.74 22.11
C ALA A 125 -1.19 -10.26 22.51
N HIS A 126 -1.82 -9.38 21.72
CA HIS A 126 -3.11 -8.77 22.08
C HIS A 126 -4.25 -9.08 21.10
N GLY A 127 -4.01 -9.92 20.08
CA GLY A 127 -5.04 -10.30 19.10
C GLY A 127 -5.57 -9.13 18.28
N LYS A 128 -4.83 -8.01 18.23
CA LYS A 128 -5.18 -6.84 17.42
C LYS A 128 -4.80 -7.08 15.97
N SER A 129 -5.41 -6.36 15.04
CA SER A 129 -5.05 -6.44 13.63
C SER A 129 -4.49 -5.10 13.18
N VAL A 130 -3.18 -5.08 12.92
CA VAL A 130 -2.39 -3.90 12.51
C VAL A 130 -2.13 -3.90 11.00
N VAL A 131 -1.91 -5.07 10.40
CA VAL A 131 -1.72 -5.24 8.94
C VAL A 131 -2.71 -6.27 8.39
N ARG A 132 -3.04 -7.31 9.17
CA ARG A 132 -3.82 -8.48 8.69
C ARG A 132 -5.18 -8.14 8.08
N ASP A 133 -5.97 -7.29 8.72
CA ASP A 133 -7.29 -6.93 8.19
C ASP A 133 -7.20 -6.06 6.93
N ALA A 134 -6.17 -5.22 6.81
CA ALA A 134 -5.96 -4.46 5.58
C ALA A 134 -5.53 -5.36 4.44
N LEU A 135 -4.70 -6.38 4.71
CA LEU A 135 -4.34 -7.38 3.71
C LEU A 135 -5.58 -8.13 3.20
N ARG A 136 -6.50 -8.50 4.10
CA ARG A 136 -7.77 -9.13 3.72
C ARG A 136 -8.62 -8.20 2.85
N GLU A 137 -8.70 -6.92 3.20
CA GLU A 137 -9.43 -5.93 2.40
C GLU A 137 -8.79 -5.73 1.01
N VAL A 138 -7.45 -5.71 0.93
CA VAL A 138 -6.73 -5.65 -0.35
C VAL A 138 -7.13 -6.82 -1.23
N GLY A 139 -7.14 -8.05 -0.71
CA GLY A 139 -7.60 -9.23 -1.45
C GLY A 139 -9.01 -9.07 -2.01
N ASN A 140 -9.97 -8.72 -1.15
CA ASN A 140 -11.37 -8.52 -1.56
C ASN A 140 -11.54 -7.40 -2.60
N SER A 141 -10.80 -6.29 -2.43
CA SER A 141 -10.96 -5.11 -3.27
C SER A 141 -10.21 -5.22 -4.59
N LEU A 142 -9.13 -6.00 -4.66
CA LEU A 142 -8.44 -6.29 -5.92
C LEU A 142 -9.33 -7.08 -6.87
N ASP A 143 -10.02 -8.11 -6.38
CA ASP A 143 -10.96 -8.90 -7.20
C ASP A 143 -12.04 -8.01 -7.81
N GLN A 144 -12.60 -7.08 -7.03
CA GLN A 144 -13.56 -6.11 -7.54
C GLN A 144 -12.92 -5.16 -8.56
N ALA A 145 -11.74 -4.62 -8.24
CA ALA A 145 -11.08 -3.65 -9.08
C ALA A 145 -10.70 -4.21 -10.46
N PHE A 146 -10.30 -5.49 -10.55
CA PHE A 146 -10.04 -6.14 -11.84
C PHE A 146 -11.31 -6.35 -12.68
N ASN A 147 -12.48 -6.53 -12.05
CA ASN A 147 -13.74 -6.64 -12.78
C ASN A 147 -14.23 -5.28 -13.34
N GLU A 148 -13.69 -4.17 -12.85
CA GLU A 148 -14.04 -2.80 -13.28
C GLU A 148 -13.12 -2.28 -14.40
N ILE A 149 -12.00 -2.95 -14.68
CA ILE A 149 -11.10 -2.62 -15.78
C ILE A 149 -11.68 -3.25 -17.05
N GLU A 150 -12.38 -2.44 -17.85
CA GLU A 150 -12.86 -2.85 -19.18
C GLU A 150 -11.71 -2.85 -20.18
N VAL A 151 -11.52 -3.98 -20.88
CA VAL A 151 -10.56 -4.15 -21.99
C VAL A 151 -11.29 -4.07 -23.33
#